data_AF-E9E3N0-F1
#
_entry.id   AF-E9E3N0-F1
#
_cell.length_a   1.000
_cell.length_b   1.000
_cell.length_c   1.000
_cell.angle_alpha   90.00
_cell.angle_beta   90.00
_cell.angle_gamma   90.00
#
_symmetry.space_group_name_H-M   'P 1'
#
loop_
_entity.id
_entity.type
_entity.pdbx_description
1 polymer ?
#
loop_
_entity_poly.entity_id
_entity_poly.type
_entity_poly.pdbx_seq_one_letter_code
_entity_poly.pdbx_strand_id
1 'polypeptide(L)'
;MTAVSAIFDPAMPDETSISLFSSTSTAQLSVALKNGTDGPDPDVKAFGPSESDYGGVIAQQSQLASGSFRGFRVVVAATVPRAEGRPTTNQISIVSPVYQGLASNTLENKKIAVSNSDTSAWIYFLE
;
A
#
# COMPACT_ATOMS: atom_id res chain seq x y z
N MET A 1 8.46 -12.36 6.06
CA MET A 1 7.43 -11.58 6.78
C MET A 1 6.62 -10.84 5.72
N THR A 2 5.33 -11.12 5.66
CA THR A 2 4.37 -10.42 4.80
C THR A 2 4.16 -9.03 5.38
N ALA A 3 4.36 -7.99 4.59
CA ALA A 3 4.07 -6.63 5.02
C ALA A 3 2.55 -6.48 5.15
N VAL A 4 2.09 -5.89 6.26
CA VAL A 4 0.66 -5.75 6.57
C VAL A 4 0.39 -4.33 7.04
N SER A 5 -0.70 -3.74 6.57
CA SER A 5 -1.23 -2.45 7.01
C SER A 5 -2.75 -2.53 7.12
N ALA A 6 -3.37 -1.76 8.01
CA ALA A 6 -4.81 -1.80 8.18
C ALA A 6 -5.39 -0.38 8.30
N ILE A 7 -6.52 -0.16 7.65
CA ILE A 7 -7.34 1.04 7.84
C ILE A 7 -8.67 0.60 8.44
N PHE A 8 -9.05 1.22 9.56
CA PHE A 8 -10.38 1.11 10.14
C PHE A 8 -11.21 2.35 9.79
N ASP A 9 -12.43 2.14 9.32
CA ASP A 9 -13.37 3.20 8.97
C ASP A 9 -14.80 2.78 9.37
N PRO A 10 -15.34 3.37 10.45
CA PRO A 10 -16.67 3.05 10.94
C PRO A 10 -17.81 3.67 10.10
N ALA A 11 -17.49 4.55 9.14
CA ALA A 11 -18.48 5.25 8.33
C ALA A 11 -18.79 4.52 7.00
N MET A 12 -18.17 3.35 6.75
CA MET A 12 -18.47 2.56 5.55
C MET A 12 -19.92 2.02 5.58
N PRO A 13 -20.68 2.15 4.48
CA PRO A 13 -22.10 1.81 4.44
C PRO A 13 -22.38 0.30 4.46
N ASP A 14 -21.36 -0.54 4.28
CA ASP A 14 -21.43 -1.98 4.44
C ASP A 14 -20.56 -2.34 5.65
N GLU A 15 -20.97 -3.35 6.42
CA GLU A 15 -20.39 -3.78 7.69
C GLU A 15 -18.86 -4.07 7.66
N THR A 16 -18.22 -3.97 6.49
CA THR A 16 -16.77 -3.92 6.27
C THR A 16 -16.12 -2.65 6.80
N SER A 17 -15.79 -2.63 8.08
CA SER A 17 -15.12 -1.49 8.71
C SER A 17 -13.60 -1.57 8.66
N ILE A 18 -13.01 -2.71 8.30
CA ILE A 18 -11.55 -2.92 8.31
C ILE A 18 -11.08 -3.30 6.90
N SER A 19 -10.09 -2.55 6.37
CA SER A 19 -9.36 -2.92 5.15
C SER A 19 -7.95 -3.35 5.52
N LEU A 20 -7.64 -4.64 5.34
CA LEU A 20 -6.34 -5.23 5.61
C LEU A 20 -5.55 -5.35 4.31
N PHE A 21 -4.48 -4.58 4.20
CA PHE A 21 -3.57 -4.57 3.07
C PHE A 21 -2.37 -5.47 3.36
N SER A 22 -2.03 -6.35 2.43
CA SER A 22 -0.89 -7.26 2.56
C SER A 22 -0.10 -7.40 1.26
N SER A 23 1.21 -7.64 1.35
CA SER A 23 2.03 -7.98 0.18
C SER A 23 1.92 -9.48 -0.12
N THR A 24 1.54 -9.85 -1.35
CA THR A 24 1.50 -11.26 -1.77
C THR A 24 2.90 -11.84 -2.01
N SER A 25 2.98 -13.16 -2.23
CA SER A 25 4.21 -13.84 -2.68
C SER A 25 4.70 -13.37 -4.05
N THR A 26 3.82 -12.78 -4.86
CA THR A 26 4.12 -12.18 -6.17
C THR A 26 4.52 -10.71 -6.09
N ALA A 27 4.77 -10.18 -4.88
CA ALA A 27 5.13 -8.78 -4.64
C ALA A 27 4.05 -7.77 -5.12
N GLN A 28 2.79 -8.19 -5.06
CA GLN A 28 1.62 -7.37 -5.37
C GLN A 28 0.85 -7.04 -4.09
N LEU A 29 -0.01 -6.03 -4.15
CA LEU A 29 -0.87 -5.69 -3.03
C LEU A 29 -2.12 -6.58 -3.04
N SER A 30 -2.49 -7.12 -1.90
CA SER A 30 -3.78 -7.76 -1.67
C SER A 30 -4.54 -7.00 -0.60
N VAL A 31 -5.85 -6.81 -0.78
CA VAL A 31 -6.74 -6.33 0.27
C VAL A 31 -7.71 -7.42 0.68
N ALA A 32 -7.80 -7.64 1.98
CA ALA A 32 -8.91 -8.34 2.59
C ALA A 32 -9.80 -7.29 3.26
N LEU A 33 -11.06 -7.22 2.87
CA LEU A 33 -12.05 -6.44 3.58
C LEU A 33 -12.61 -7.31 4.71
N LYS A 34 -12.67 -6.77 5.91
CA LYS A 34 -13.05 -7.46 7.12
C LYS A 34 -14.25 -6.77 7.74
N ASN A 35 -15.23 -7.57 8.17
CA ASN A 35 -16.41 -7.06 8.85
C ASN A 35 -16.02 -6.56 10.26
N GLY A 36 -16.62 -5.46 10.70
CA GLY A 36 -16.47 -4.93 12.06
C GLY A 36 -17.33 -5.64 13.10
N THR A 37 -18.20 -6.52 12.64
CA THR A 37 -19.17 -7.28 13.42
C THR A 37 -19.01 -8.78 13.14
N ASP A 38 -19.82 -9.63 13.77
CA ASP A 38 -19.76 -11.09 13.61
C ASP A 38 -20.28 -11.60 12.24
N GLY A 39 -20.50 -10.71 11.27
CA GLY A 39 -20.90 -11.06 9.91
C GLY A 39 -19.76 -11.69 9.08
N PRO A 40 -20.10 -12.38 7.98
CA PRO A 40 -19.10 -12.98 7.11
C PRO A 40 -18.23 -11.90 6.45
N ASP A 41 -16.94 -12.18 6.34
CA ASP A 41 -16.01 -11.33 5.59
C ASP A 41 -16.28 -11.46 4.08
N PRO A 42 -16.29 -10.37 3.31
CA PRO A 42 -16.34 -10.42 1.85
C PRO A 42 -15.05 -10.97 1.23
N ASP A 43 -15.10 -11.23 -0.09
CA ASP A 43 -13.98 -11.78 -0.86
C ASP A 43 -12.70 -10.91 -0.81
N VAL A 44 -11.56 -11.59 -0.78
CA VAL A 44 -10.22 -10.99 -0.89
C VAL A 44 -9.98 -10.53 -2.33
N LYS A 45 -9.58 -9.26 -2.51
CA LYS A 45 -9.24 -8.69 -3.82
C LYS A 45 -7.75 -8.42 -3.91
N ALA A 46 -7.10 -8.92 -4.96
CA ALA A 46 -5.73 -8.57 -5.30
C ALA A 46 -5.69 -7.37 -6.25
N PHE A 47 -4.73 -6.47 -6.04
CA PHE A 47 -4.45 -5.32 -6.90
C PHE A 47 -3.08 -5.48 -7.54
N GLY A 48 -2.98 -5.14 -8.82
CA GLY A 48 -1.73 -5.06 -9.56
C GLY A 48 -1.71 -3.81 -10.44
N PRO A 49 -0.53 -3.33 -10.84
CA PRO A 49 -0.42 -2.19 -11.74
C PRO A 49 -1.06 -2.52 -13.09
N SER A 50 -1.85 -1.59 -13.64
CA SER A 50 -2.34 -1.65 -15.02
C SER A 50 -1.26 -1.20 -16.01
N GLU A 51 -1.48 -1.34 -17.33
CA GLU A 51 -0.50 -0.94 -18.36
C GLU A 51 -0.14 0.55 -18.31
N SER A 52 -1.02 1.41 -17.79
CA SER A 52 -0.80 2.86 -17.65
C SER A 52 -0.19 3.28 -16.31
N ASP A 53 -0.11 2.36 -15.34
CA ASP A 53 0.40 2.68 -14.01
C ASP A 53 1.91 2.47 -13.92
N TYR A 54 2.52 2.90 -12.81
CA TYR A 54 3.91 2.55 -12.53
C TYR A 54 4.06 1.03 -12.46
N GLY A 55 4.71 0.46 -13.48
CA GLY A 55 4.93 -0.98 -13.65
C GLY A 55 5.96 -1.59 -12.69
N GLY A 56 5.95 -1.19 -11.42
CA GLY A 56 6.80 -1.74 -10.38
C GLY A 56 6.08 -2.77 -9.51
N VAL A 57 6.86 -3.58 -8.81
CA VAL A 57 6.38 -4.51 -7.78
C VAL A 57 6.86 -4.06 -6.41
N ILE A 58 6.16 -4.46 -5.35
CA ILE A 58 6.55 -4.12 -3.97
C ILE A 58 7.92 -4.76 -3.69
N ALA A 59 8.87 -3.97 -3.20
CA ALA A 59 10.19 -4.46 -2.86
C ALA A 59 10.08 -5.54 -1.78
N GLN A 60 10.82 -6.64 -1.92
CA GLN A 60 10.79 -7.72 -0.94
C GLN A 60 11.18 -7.20 0.44
N GLN A 61 10.40 -7.51 1.48
CA GLN A 61 10.52 -6.97 2.85
C GLN A 61 10.23 -5.45 2.99
N SER A 62 9.61 -4.81 1.99
CA SER A 62 9.02 -3.47 2.16
C SER A 62 8.03 -3.48 3.31
N GLN A 63 8.01 -2.44 4.14
CA GLN A 63 6.86 -2.19 4.99
C GLN A 63 5.72 -1.58 4.16
N LEU A 64 4.49 -1.76 4.62
CA LEU A 64 3.30 -1.09 4.07
C LEU A 64 2.82 -0.06 5.08
N ALA A 65 2.65 1.17 4.62
CA ALA A 65 2.03 2.22 5.40
C ALA A 65 0.74 2.65 4.73
N SER A 66 -0.32 2.78 5.51
CA SER A 66 -1.64 3.17 5.02
C SER A 66 -2.15 4.40 5.76
N GLY A 67 -2.89 5.25 5.07
CA GLY A 67 -3.54 6.43 5.65
C GLY A 67 -4.78 6.83 4.87
N SER A 68 -5.57 7.73 5.43
CA SER A 68 -6.74 8.31 4.77
C SER A 68 -6.58 9.81 4.64
N PHE A 69 -6.85 10.36 3.47
CA PHE A 69 -6.81 11.79 3.22
C PHE A 69 -8.07 12.22 2.46
N ARG A 70 -8.91 13.05 3.08
CA ARG A 70 -10.18 13.54 2.51
C ARG A 70 -11.08 12.41 1.97
N GLY A 71 -11.12 11.27 2.68
CA GLY A 71 -11.89 10.09 2.28
C GLY A 71 -11.19 9.20 1.24
N PHE A 72 -10.04 9.60 0.69
CA PHE A 72 -9.21 8.74 -0.14
C PHE A 72 -8.24 7.93 0.73
N ARG A 73 -8.36 6.61 0.65
CA ARG A 73 -7.42 5.69 1.29
C ARG A 73 -6.20 5.51 0.41
N VAL A 74 -5.03 5.72 0.97
CA VAL A 74 -3.75 5.55 0.29
C VAL A 74 -2.93 4.50 1.00
N VAL A 75 -2.28 3.64 0.21
CA VAL A 75 -1.31 2.67 0.70
C VAL A 75 -0.01 2.92 -0.03
N VAL A 76 1.06 3.01 0.75
CA VAL A 76 2.39 3.37 0.27
C VAL A 76 3.36 2.25 0.61
N ALA A 77 4.22 1.94 -0.35
CA ALA A 77 5.25 0.92 -0.24
C ALA A 77 6.53 1.35 -0.96
N ALA A 78 7.64 0.71 -0.60
CA ALA A 78 8.84 0.75 -1.43
C ALA A 78 8.63 -0.26 -2.55
N THR A 79 8.87 0.16 -3.78
CA THR A 79 8.68 -0.61 -5.00
C THR A 79 9.96 -0.63 -5.80
N VAL A 80 10.11 -1.63 -6.65
CA VAL A 80 11.19 -1.74 -7.62
C VAL A 80 10.60 -1.82 -9.02
N PRO A 81 11.21 -1.17 -10.03
CA PRO A 81 10.74 -1.29 -11.40
C PRO A 81 10.83 -2.74 -11.87
N ARG A 82 9.86 -3.20 -12.67
CA ARG A 82 9.86 -4.54 -13.28
C ARG A 82 10.89 -4.68 -14.43
N ALA A 83 11.63 -3.63 -14.77
CA ALA A 83 12.60 -3.61 -15.86
C ALA A 83 13.77 -4.60 -15.61
N GLU A 84 14.34 -5.13 -16.69
CA GLU A 84 15.49 -6.04 -16.65
C GLU A 84 16.77 -5.29 -16.22
N GLY A 85 17.07 -5.34 -14.93
CA GLY A 85 18.27 -4.78 -14.34
C GLY A 85 18.18 -4.83 -12.82
N ARG A 86 19.30 -5.05 -12.13
CA ARG A 86 19.31 -4.99 -10.67
C ARG A 86 19.07 -3.53 -10.25
N PRO A 87 17.96 -3.22 -9.56
CA PRO A 87 17.70 -1.84 -9.16
C PRO A 87 18.80 -1.35 -8.23
N THR A 88 19.20 -0.09 -8.37
CA THR A 88 20.21 0.59 -7.53
C THR A 88 19.56 1.42 -6.42
N THR A 89 18.25 1.69 -6.55
CA THR A 89 17.41 2.44 -5.60
C THR A 89 16.04 1.78 -5.52
N ASN A 90 15.34 2.02 -4.40
CA ASN A 90 13.92 1.75 -4.25
C ASN A 90 13.13 2.99 -4.70
N GLN A 91 11.91 2.79 -5.17
CA GLN A 91 10.93 3.85 -5.43
C GLN A 91 9.88 3.84 -4.33
N ILE A 92 9.62 4.97 -3.69
CA ILE A 92 8.47 5.15 -2.82
C ILE A 92 7.25 5.39 -3.71
N SER A 93 6.26 4.52 -3.61
CA SER A 93 5.09 4.57 -4.48
C SER A 93 3.80 4.37 -3.70
N ILE A 94 2.77 5.08 -4.13
CA ILE A 94 1.39 4.69 -3.83
C ILE A 94 1.16 3.38 -4.59
N VAL A 95 0.65 2.36 -3.89
CA VAL A 95 0.31 1.04 -4.43
C VAL A 95 -1.19 0.77 -4.37
N SER A 96 -1.96 1.66 -3.75
CA SER A 96 -3.42 1.72 -3.79
C SER A 96 -3.87 3.17 -3.52
N PRO A 97 -4.84 3.70 -4.28
CA PRO A 97 -5.66 3.02 -5.29
C PRO A 97 -4.97 2.86 -6.65
N VAL A 98 -3.92 3.65 -6.92
CA VAL A 98 -3.19 3.66 -8.18
C VAL A 98 -1.71 3.41 -7.90
N TYR A 99 -1.05 2.66 -8.77
CA TYR A 99 0.41 2.48 -8.73
C TYR A 99 1.09 3.75 -9.25
N GLN A 100 1.52 4.63 -8.35
CA GLN A 100 2.12 5.92 -8.68
C GLN A 100 3.43 6.13 -7.91
N GLY A 101 4.52 6.41 -8.63
CA GLY A 101 5.81 6.80 -8.03
C GLY A 101 5.77 8.21 -7.43
N LEU A 102 6.42 8.38 -6.27
CA LEU A 102 6.48 9.65 -5.54
C LEU A 102 7.90 10.15 -5.35
N ALA A 103 8.82 9.27 -4.93
CA ALA A 103 10.20 9.58 -4.61
C ALA A 103 11.07 8.33 -4.72
N SER A 104 12.38 8.46 -4.58
CA SER A 104 13.32 7.33 -4.52
C SER A 104 14.13 7.36 -3.23
N ASN A 105 14.61 6.19 -2.79
CA ASN A 105 15.51 6.06 -1.65
C ASN A 105 16.50 4.89 -1.82
N THR A 106 17.40 4.69 -0.86
CA THR A 106 18.35 3.58 -0.86
C THR A 106 17.65 2.22 -0.80
N LEU A 107 18.28 1.22 -1.41
CA LEU A 107 17.75 -0.17 -1.43
C LEU A 107 17.57 -0.76 -0.04
N GLU A 108 18.40 -0.33 0.90
CA GLU A 108 18.43 -0.83 2.28
C GLU A 108 17.25 -0.31 3.09
N ASN A 109 16.82 0.93 2.85
CA ASN A 109 15.68 1.46 3.55
C ASN A 109 14.35 1.07 2.89
N LYS A 110 13.57 0.31 3.65
CA LYS A 110 12.28 -0.24 3.29
C LYS A 110 11.19 0.13 4.30
N LYS A 111 11.53 1.00 5.26
CA LYS A 111 10.62 1.50 6.30
C LYS A 111 9.92 2.75 5.78
N ILE A 112 8.61 2.74 5.90
CA ILE A 112 7.74 3.83 5.45
C ILE A 112 6.72 4.04 6.55
N ALA A 113 6.42 5.31 6.83
CA ALA A 113 5.31 5.70 7.69
C ALA A 113 4.44 6.72 6.96
N VAL A 114 3.15 6.71 7.26
CA VAL A 114 2.18 7.69 6.76
C VAL A 114 1.57 8.40 7.97
N SER A 115 1.41 9.70 7.84
CA SER A 115 0.65 10.53 8.78
C SER A 115 -0.26 11.47 8.01
N ASN A 116 -1.42 11.79 8.55
CA ASN A 116 -2.39 12.63 7.89
C ASN A 116 -3.09 13.55 8.89
N SER A 117 -3.55 14.69 8.38
CA SER A 117 -4.48 15.61 9.00
C SER A 117 -5.71 15.77 8.10
N ASP A 118 -6.67 16.60 8.50
CA ASP A 118 -7.85 16.92 7.68
C ASP A 118 -7.50 17.61 6.36
N THR A 119 -6.33 18.28 6.31
CA THR A 119 -5.93 19.16 5.20
C THR A 119 -4.68 18.71 4.48
N SER A 120 -3.90 17.78 5.03
CA SER A 120 -2.67 17.29 4.41
C SER A 120 -2.35 15.84 4.77
N ALA A 121 -1.50 15.20 3.96
CA ALA A 121 -0.93 13.89 4.25
C ALA A 121 0.58 13.90 3.95
N TRP A 122 1.35 13.22 4.79
CA TRP A 122 2.79 13.12 4.73
C TRP A 122 3.23 11.67 4.71
N ILE A 123 4.27 11.41 3.95
CA ILE A 123 4.93 10.11 3.85
C ILE A 123 6.35 10.30 4.34
N TYR A 124 6.74 9.52 5.34
CA TYR A 124 8.07 9.55 5.92
C TYR A 124 8.83 8.30 5.53
N PHE A 125 10.02 8.51 5.00
CA PHE A 125 11.00 7.48 4.67
C PHE A 125 12.39 8.06 4.89
N LEU A 126 13.36 7.17 5.14
CA LEU A 126 14.77 7.53 5.17
C LEU A 126 15.34 7.40 3.76
N GLU A 127 16.21 8.32 3.39
CA GLU A 127 17.03 8.20 2.18
C GLU A 127 18.01 7.04 2.32
#